data_AF-A0A6B2LCL7-F1
#
_entry.id   AF-A0A6B2LCL7-F1
#
_cell.length_a   1.000
_cell.length_b   1.000
_cell.length_c   1.000
_cell.angle_alpha   90.00
_cell.angle_beta   90.00
_cell.angle_gamma   90.00
#
_symmetry.space_group_name_H-M   'P 1'
#
loop_
_entity.id
_entity.type
_entity.pdbx_description
1 polymer ?
#
loop_
_entity_poly.entity_id
_entity_poly.type
_entity_poly.pdbx_seq_one_letter_code
_entity_poly.pdbx_strand_id
1 'polypeptide(L)'
;MQPEKLEISSSFESDTEDLSGNAILLKNGIRLFNEDWKVGVAYFVGKGLMENEPQSIASFLITHNEHLSKLQIGELIAGKDNDDTQVLIHFTNLIDFKKEKFDVSLRKYLTKFWLPGEAQKIDRITRIFANKYFEDNPEVFPSADCVYVTTFSVIMLNTDMHSPVILEKDKMTKEGFIKNNSGTWNDTDPPRKFLEELYDSISECEIVLKKGEDPEKRGWNKSVVALPHYKVQTRTWFCLYGNELRWYRSLEQSSIMGRISLDYVTIREDVNIF
;
A
#
# COMPACT_ATOMS: atom_id res chain seq x y z
N MET A 1 40.37 59.74 8.65
CA MET A 1 39.10 59.27 9.21
C MET A 1 38.85 57.87 8.69
N GLN A 2 39.07 56.86 9.54
CA GLN A 2 38.70 55.47 9.27
C GLN A 2 37.23 55.29 9.68
N PRO A 3 36.40 54.58 8.92
CA PRO A 3 35.04 54.23 9.33
C PRO A 3 35.01 53.00 10.23
N GLU A 4 34.03 52.99 11.13
CA GLU A 4 33.73 52.04 12.20
C GLU A 4 33.68 50.56 11.77
N LYS A 5 34.21 49.69 12.64
CA LYS A 5 33.91 48.26 12.67
C LYS A 5 32.54 48.06 13.32
N LEU A 6 31.54 47.69 12.52
CA LEU A 6 30.29 47.09 13.00
C LEU A 6 30.52 45.58 13.20
N GLU A 7 30.58 45.15 14.46
CA GLU A 7 30.48 43.74 14.82
C GLU A 7 29.03 43.29 14.59
N ILE A 8 28.83 42.32 13.68
CA ILE A 8 27.55 41.63 13.52
C ILE A 8 27.64 40.34 14.33
N SER A 9 26.91 40.30 15.45
CA SER A 9 26.71 39.12 16.27
C SER A 9 26.06 37.99 15.47
N SER A 10 26.71 36.83 15.43
CA SER A 10 26.11 35.60 14.90
C SER A 10 25.18 34.97 15.94
N SER A 11 23.92 35.35 15.94
CA SER A 11 22.85 34.54 16.52
C SER A 11 22.15 33.80 15.37
N PHE A 12 22.80 32.74 14.88
CA PHE A 12 22.08 31.70 14.15
C PHE A 12 21.46 30.81 15.23
N GLU A 13 20.31 31.25 15.75
CA GLU A 13 19.41 30.35 16.48
C GLU A 13 18.98 29.28 15.46
N SER A 14 19.60 28.11 15.58
CA SER A 14 19.11 26.93 14.90
C SER A 14 17.80 26.55 15.58
N ASP A 15 16.68 26.91 14.94
CA ASP A 15 15.39 26.30 15.21
C ASP A 15 15.44 24.82 14.78
N THR A 16 16.18 24.01 15.55
CA THR A 16 15.96 22.57 15.59
C THR A 16 14.81 22.37 16.56
N GLU A 17 13.58 22.35 16.01
CA GLU A 17 12.45 21.78 16.72
C GLU A 17 12.87 20.41 17.26
N ASP A 18 12.84 20.29 18.59
CA ASP A 18 13.14 19.08 19.35
C ASP A 18 12.07 18.03 19.01
N LEU A 19 12.28 17.32 17.90
CA LEU A 19 11.57 16.09 17.60
C LEU A 19 11.84 15.15 18.78
N SER A 20 10.84 14.99 19.66
CA SER A 20 10.92 14.13 20.83
C SER A 20 11.67 12.84 20.47
N GLY A 21 12.60 12.37 21.31
CA GLY A 21 13.49 11.26 20.95
C GLY A 21 12.76 10.03 20.38
N ASN A 22 11.50 9.82 20.77
CA ASN A 22 10.61 8.79 20.22
C ASN A 22 10.27 8.96 18.74
N ALA A 23 10.08 10.18 18.24
CA ALA A 23 9.82 10.46 16.82
C ALA A 23 11.01 10.06 15.94
N ILE A 24 12.24 10.33 16.40
CA ILE A 24 13.46 9.93 15.69
C ILE A 24 13.60 8.40 15.68
N LEU A 25 13.32 7.75 16.81
CA LEU A 25 13.33 6.28 16.91
C LEU A 25 12.29 5.65 15.98
N LEU A 26 11.05 6.16 15.99
CA LEU A 26 9.97 5.68 15.13
C LEU A 26 10.35 5.77 13.64
N LYS A 27 10.89 6.92 13.22
CA LYS A 27 11.33 7.13 11.84
C LYS A 27 12.42 6.16 11.41
N ASN A 28 13.43 5.96 12.27
CA ASN A 28 14.50 5.00 12.00
C ASN A 28 13.95 3.58 11.89
N GLY A 29 13.02 3.20 12.77
CA GLY A 29 12.37 1.89 12.72
C GLY A 29 11.51 1.70 11.46
N ILE A 30 10.79 2.73 11.01
CA ILE A 30 10.01 2.69 9.76
C ILE A 30 10.94 2.44 8.56
N ARG A 31 12.08 3.15 8.49
CA ARG A 31 13.07 2.92 7.43
C ARG A 31 13.56 1.46 7.42
N LEU A 32 13.90 0.92 8.59
CA LEU A 32 14.34 -0.47 8.73
C LEU A 32 13.23 -1.46 8.34
N PHE A 33 11.99 -1.21 8.75
CA PHE A 33 10.83 -2.05 8.40
C PHE A 33 10.60 -2.09 6.88
N ASN A 34 10.70 -0.94 6.22
CA ASN A 34 10.45 -0.84 4.78
C ASN A 34 11.50 -1.59 3.95
N GLU A 35 12.72 -1.72 4.47
CA GLU A 35 13.80 -2.55 3.91
C GLU A 35 13.57 -4.04 4.23
N ASP A 36 13.37 -4.38 5.51
CA ASP A 36 13.09 -5.73 5.99
C ASP A 36 12.20 -5.67 7.24
N TRP A 37 10.98 -6.20 7.14
CA TRP A 37 10.01 -6.16 8.23
C TRP A 37 10.52 -6.80 9.51
N LYS A 38 11.36 -7.85 9.44
CA LYS A 38 11.88 -8.55 10.62
C LYS A 38 12.82 -7.66 11.41
N VAL A 39 13.67 -6.91 10.69
CA VAL A 39 14.61 -5.95 11.29
C VAL A 39 13.83 -4.79 11.90
N GLY A 40 12.83 -4.27 11.18
CA GLY A 40 11.94 -3.22 11.68
C GLY A 40 11.20 -3.61 12.96
N VAL A 41 10.53 -4.77 12.97
CA VAL A 41 9.81 -5.29 14.14
C VAL A 41 10.74 -5.47 15.34
N ALA A 42 11.90 -6.11 15.14
CA ALA A 42 12.89 -6.29 16.20
C ALA A 42 13.39 -4.94 16.75
N TYR A 43 13.55 -3.94 15.89
CA TYR A 43 13.92 -2.58 16.30
C TYR A 43 12.82 -1.91 17.14
N PHE A 44 11.57 -1.97 16.70
CA PHE A 44 10.44 -1.37 17.42
C PHE A 44 10.30 -1.99 18.83
N VAL A 45 10.39 -3.32 18.91
CA VAL A 45 10.36 -4.05 20.19
C VAL A 45 11.55 -3.67 21.07
N GLY A 46 12.77 -3.69 20.52
CA GLY A 46 13.99 -3.36 21.26
C GLY A 46 14.07 -1.91 21.75
N LYS A 47 13.32 -0.99 21.13
CA LYS A 47 13.19 0.41 21.56
C LYS A 47 11.96 0.69 22.41
N GLY A 48 11.16 -0.32 22.73
CA GLY A 48 9.93 -0.17 23.52
C GLY A 48 8.84 0.64 22.81
N LEU A 49 8.87 0.69 21.48
CA LEU A 49 7.85 1.37 20.66
C LEU A 49 6.62 0.49 20.41
N MET A 50 6.76 -0.82 20.61
CA MET A 50 5.75 -1.83 20.35
C MET A 50 6.06 -3.09 21.17
N GLU A 51 5.04 -3.78 21.68
CA GLU A 51 5.21 -5.09 22.31
C GLU A 51 5.33 -6.19 21.25
N ASN A 52 6.05 -7.28 21.57
CA ASN A 52 6.21 -8.44 20.69
C ASN A 52 5.02 -9.40 20.75
N GLU A 53 3.81 -8.85 20.69
CA GLU A 53 2.55 -9.59 20.76
C GLU A 53 1.74 -9.35 19.47
N PRO A 54 1.02 -10.36 18.95
CA PRO A 54 0.32 -10.24 17.67
C PRO A 54 -0.64 -9.06 17.57
N GLN A 55 -1.36 -8.75 18.66
CA GLN A 55 -2.31 -7.64 18.78
C GLN A 55 -1.61 -6.28 18.69
N SER A 56 -0.47 -6.16 19.38
CA SER A 56 0.37 -4.96 19.40
C SER A 56 0.95 -4.71 18.01
N ILE A 57 1.48 -5.75 17.37
CA ILE A 57 2.00 -5.68 15.99
C ILE A 57 0.89 -5.26 15.03
N ALA A 58 -0.26 -5.93 15.04
CA ALA A 58 -1.39 -5.59 14.18
C ALA A 58 -1.84 -4.13 14.33
N SER A 59 -1.98 -3.66 15.57
CA SER A 59 -2.36 -2.28 15.86
C SER A 59 -1.32 -1.29 15.33
N PHE A 60 -0.04 -1.57 15.55
CA PHE A 60 1.04 -0.73 15.04
C PHE A 60 1.03 -0.62 13.51
N LEU A 61 0.80 -1.74 12.81
CA LEU A 61 0.73 -1.78 11.34
C LEU A 61 -0.46 -0.99 10.79
N ILE A 62 -1.60 -0.98 11.48
CA ILE A 62 -2.77 -0.19 11.12
C ILE A 62 -2.52 1.30 11.37
N THR A 63 -1.98 1.66 12.55
CA THR A 63 -1.73 3.05 12.95
C THR A 63 -0.71 3.73 12.04
N HIS A 64 0.37 3.03 11.65
CA HIS A 64 1.44 3.60 10.83
C HIS A 64 1.37 3.17 9.36
N ASN A 65 0.21 2.67 8.91
CA ASN A 65 0.03 2.03 7.60
C ASN A 65 0.49 2.91 6.42
N GLU A 66 0.36 4.24 6.54
CA GLU A 66 0.72 5.20 5.48
C GLU A 66 2.24 5.33 5.29
N HIS A 67 3.04 5.02 6.31
CA HIS A 67 4.50 5.14 6.26
C HIS A 67 5.22 3.81 6.08
N LEU A 68 4.50 2.71 6.32
CA LEU A 68 5.02 1.35 6.20
C LEU A 68 4.82 0.79 4.78
N SER A 69 5.81 0.06 4.30
CA SER A 69 5.80 -0.58 2.99
C SER A 69 4.69 -1.62 2.91
N LYS A 70 3.73 -1.43 2.00
CA LYS A 70 2.60 -2.35 1.78
C LYS A 70 3.03 -3.77 1.46
N LEU A 71 4.16 -3.92 0.78
CA LEU A 71 4.79 -5.21 0.50
C LEU A 71 5.23 -5.89 1.80
N GLN A 72 5.96 -5.17 2.65
CA GLN A 72 6.48 -5.67 3.92
C GLN A 72 5.36 -6.00 4.89
N ILE A 73 4.28 -5.20 4.92
CA ILE A 73 3.07 -5.51 5.69
C ILE A 73 2.45 -6.81 5.18
N GLY A 74 2.26 -6.97 3.87
CA GLY A 74 1.70 -8.18 3.27
C GLY A 74 2.50 -9.43 3.61
N GLU A 75 3.83 -9.36 3.51
CA GLU A 75 4.74 -10.46 3.87
C GLU A 75 4.70 -10.82 5.36
N LEU A 76 4.62 -9.81 6.23
CA LEU A 76 4.55 -10.02 7.68
C LEU A 76 3.21 -10.66 8.07
N ILE A 77 2.08 -10.05 7.69
CA ILE A 77 0.77 -10.53 8.14
C ILE A 77 0.45 -11.90 7.55
N ALA A 78 0.93 -12.21 6.35
CA ALA A 78 0.67 -13.51 5.75
C ALA A 78 1.34 -14.66 6.49
N GLY A 79 2.33 -14.40 7.35
CA GLY A 79 3.03 -15.40 8.14
C GLY A 79 3.85 -16.38 7.29
N LYS A 80 4.69 -17.19 7.94
CA LYS A 80 5.46 -18.22 7.24
C LYS A 80 4.60 -19.42 6.86
N ASP A 81 3.83 -19.92 7.83
CA ASP A 81 3.02 -21.14 7.71
C ASP A 81 1.61 -20.95 8.28
N ASN A 82 0.73 -21.95 8.14
CA ASN A 82 -0.68 -21.88 8.54
C ASN A 82 -0.91 -21.54 10.02
N ASP A 83 0.05 -21.88 10.89
CA ASP A 83 -0.06 -21.65 12.34
C ASP A 83 0.29 -20.20 12.74
N ASP A 84 0.94 -19.43 11.86
CA ASP A 84 1.39 -18.06 12.12
C ASP A 84 0.41 -17.03 11.49
N THR A 85 -0.85 -17.09 11.91
CA THR A 85 -1.93 -16.23 11.38
C THR A 85 -2.47 -15.22 12.41
N GLN A 86 -1.94 -15.20 13.63
CA GLN A 86 -2.47 -14.38 14.72
C GLN A 86 -2.39 -12.87 14.40
N VAL A 87 -1.29 -12.41 13.81
CA VAL A 87 -1.16 -11.00 13.41
C VAL A 87 -2.20 -10.65 12.34
N LEU A 88 -2.41 -11.52 11.35
CA LEU A 88 -3.42 -11.33 10.31
C LEU A 88 -4.83 -11.23 10.89
N ILE A 89 -5.20 -12.16 11.78
CA ILE A 89 -6.51 -12.15 12.45
C ILE A 89 -6.72 -10.83 13.17
N HIS A 90 -5.76 -10.40 13.99
CA HIS A 90 -5.87 -9.12 14.72
C HIS A 90 -5.88 -7.91 13.78
N PHE A 91 -5.07 -7.94 12.71
CA PHE A 91 -5.02 -6.87 11.72
C PHE A 91 -6.35 -6.71 10.98
N THR A 92 -6.94 -7.81 10.52
CA THR A 92 -8.24 -7.82 9.86
C THR A 92 -9.35 -7.40 10.82
N ASN A 93 -9.28 -7.81 12.09
CA ASN A 93 -10.27 -7.45 13.11
C ASN A 93 -10.29 -5.95 13.44
N LEU A 94 -9.19 -5.22 13.20
CA LEU A 94 -9.13 -3.77 13.36
C LEU A 94 -9.78 -3.00 12.20
N ILE A 95 -10.21 -3.69 11.14
CA ILE A 95 -10.87 -3.09 9.99
C ILE A 95 -12.38 -3.33 10.11
N ASP A 96 -13.14 -2.24 10.17
CA ASP A 96 -14.60 -2.28 10.26
C ASP A 96 -15.22 -2.44 8.87
N PHE A 97 -15.96 -3.51 8.63
CA PHE A 97 -16.70 -3.74 7.38
C PHE A 97 -18.21 -3.63 7.55
N LYS A 98 -18.71 -3.24 8.74
CA LYS A 98 -20.15 -3.26 9.04
C LYS A 98 -20.92 -2.32 8.12
N LYS A 99 -21.98 -2.85 7.50
CA LYS A 99 -22.88 -2.14 6.58
C LYS A 99 -22.19 -1.60 5.33
N GLU A 100 -20.97 -2.06 5.04
CA GLU A 100 -20.20 -1.68 3.85
C GLU A 100 -20.39 -2.75 2.77
N LYS A 101 -20.50 -2.35 1.50
CA LYS A 101 -20.65 -3.31 0.39
C LYS A 101 -19.40 -4.18 0.27
N PHE A 102 -19.59 -5.41 -0.22
CA PHE A 102 -18.52 -6.41 -0.34
C PHE A 102 -17.30 -5.91 -1.13
N ASP A 103 -17.51 -5.36 -2.32
CA ASP A 103 -16.46 -4.84 -3.18
C ASP A 103 -15.73 -3.65 -2.55
N VAL A 104 -16.45 -2.77 -1.86
CA VAL A 104 -15.89 -1.62 -1.16
C VAL A 104 -15.02 -2.09 0.02
N SER A 105 -15.51 -3.03 0.82
CA SER A 105 -14.77 -3.66 1.91
C SER A 105 -13.51 -4.39 1.42
N LEU A 106 -13.61 -5.12 0.30
CA LEU A 106 -12.47 -5.80 -0.30
C LEU A 106 -11.41 -4.81 -0.78
N ARG A 107 -11.80 -3.72 -1.45
CA ARG A 107 -10.87 -2.64 -1.85
C ARG A 107 -10.23 -2.01 -0.64
N LYS A 108 -11.02 -1.62 0.36
CA LYS A 108 -10.55 -1.05 1.62
C LYS A 108 -9.51 -1.95 2.28
N TYR A 109 -9.77 -3.25 2.34
CA TYR A 109 -8.84 -4.23 2.89
C TYR A 109 -7.53 -4.29 2.11
N LEU A 110 -7.61 -4.42 0.78
CA LEU A 110 -6.44 -4.55 -0.10
C LEU A 110 -5.69 -3.23 -0.34
N THR A 111 -6.20 -2.08 0.12
CA THR A 111 -5.40 -0.84 0.17
C THR A 111 -4.36 -0.85 1.29
N LYS A 112 -4.55 -1.69 2.33
CA LYS A 112 -3.72 -1.68 3.53
C LYS A 112 -2.40 -2.45 3.36
N PHE A 113 -2.32 -3.36 2.41
CA PHE A 113 -1.13 -4.17 2.12
C PHE A 113 -1.22 -4.70 0.68
N TRP A 114 -0.10 -5.19 0.14
CA TRP A 114 -0.11 -5.89 -1.15
C TRP A 114 -0.18 -7.39 -0.95
N LEU A 115 -0.95 -8.09 -1.79
CA LEU A 115 -1.03 -9.54 -1.71
C LEU A 115 0.34 -10.17 -1.99
N PRO A 116 0.79 -11.11 -1.15
CA PRO A 116 1.98 -11.91 -1.44
C PRO A 116 1.82 -12.73 -2.72
N GLY A 117 2.95 -13.16 -3.29
CA GLY A 117 2.94 -13.93 -4.54
C GLY A 117 2.57 -15.40 -4.37
N GLU A 118 2.77 -15.97 -3.17
CA GLU A 118 2.55 -17.38 -2.90
C GLU A 118 1.07 -17.71 -2.68
N ALA A 119 0.55 -18.67 -3.43
CA ALA A 119 -0.87 -19.05 -3.41
C ALA A 119 -1.38 -19.39 -1.99
N GLN A 120 -0.55 -20.03 -1.17
CA GLN A 120 -0.89 -20.39 0.22
C GLN A 120 -1.07 -19.16 1.13
N LYS A 121 -0.34 -18.07 0.88
CA LYS A 121 -0.51 -16.81 1.64
C LYS A 121 -1.78 -16.09 1.22
N ILE A 122 -2.06 -16.05 -0.08
CA ILE A 122 -3.29 -15.46 -0.63
C ILE A 122 -4.52 -16.20 -0.07
N ASP A 123 -4.51 -17.54 -0.08
CA ASP A 123 -5.59 -18.36 0.49
C ASP A 123 -5.89 -18.00 1.96
N ARG A 124 -4.84 -17.90 2.80
CA ARG A 124 -4.97 -17.51 4.21
C ARG A 124 -5.59 -16.11 4.39
N ILE A 125 -5.09 -15.13 3.65
CA ILE A 125 -5.60 -13.75 3.68
C ILE A 125 -7.07 -13.71 3.27
N THR A 126 -7.42 -14.41 2.21
CA THR A 126 -8.79 -14.45 1.70
C THR A 126 -9.75 -15.12 2.68
N ARG A 127 -9.34 -16.22 3.35
CA ARG A 127 -10.18 -16.87 4.38
C ARG A 127 -10.45 -15.96 5.57
N ILE A 128 -9.41 -15.28 6.08
CA ILE A 128 -9.57 -14.40 7.24
C ILE A 128 -10.43 -13.18 6.89
N PHE A 129 -10.25 -12.61 5.69
CA PHE A 129 -11.16 -11.58 5.18
C PHE A 129 -12.60 -12.07 5.10
N ALA A 130 -12.81 -13.25 4.51
CA ALA A 130 -14.14 -13.82 4.32
C ALA A 130 -14.88 -14.04 5.64
N ASN A 131 -14.19 -14.61 6.64
CA ASN A 131 -14.74 -14.79 7.98
C ASN A 131 -15.14 -13.44 8.59
N LYS A 132 -14.22 -12.46 8.58
CA LYS A 132 -14.49 -11.15 9.19
C LYS A 132 -15.62 -10.39 8.49
N TYR A 133 -15.65 -10.40 7.16
CA TYR A 133 -16.70 -9.72 6.41
C TYR A 133 -18.08 -10.35 6.69
N PHE A 134 -18.15 -11.68 6.77
CA PHE A 134 -19.38 -12.39 7.12
C PHE A 134 -19.83 -12.10 8.56
N GLU A 135 -18.90 -12.05 9.53
CA GLU A 135 -19.21 -11.68 10.91
C GLU A 135 -19.76 -10.25 11.04
N ASP A 136 -19.24 -9.32 10.24
CA ASP A 136 -19.72 -7.93 10.22
C ASP A 136 -21.03 -7.73 9.44
N ASN A 137 -21.34 -8.63 8.49
CA ASN A 137 -22.46 -8.51 7.55
C ASN A 137 -23.14 -9.88 7.29
N PRO A 138 -23.68 -10.56 8.32
CA PRO A 138 -24.19 -11.93 8.22
C PRO A 138 -25.42 -12.07 7.31
N GLU A 139 -26.08 -10.97 6.96
CA GLU A 139 -27.26 -10.93 6.10
C GLU A 139 -26.95 -10.90 4.60
N VAL A 140 -25.69 -10.60 4.22
CA VAL A 140 -25.32 -10.38 2.81
C VAL A 140 -24.98 -11.70 2.10
N PHE A 141 -24.38 -12.64 2.82
CA PHE A 141 -23.96 -13.94 2.29
C PHE A 141 -24.56 -15.08 3.13
N PRO A 142 -24.75 -16.28 2.58
CA PRO A 142 -25.22 -17.43 3.36
C PRO A 142 -24.19 -18.00 4.35
N SER A 143 -22.90 -17.88 4.04
CA SER A 143 -21.80 -18.38 4.85
C SER A 143 -20.48 -17.65 4.53
N ALA A 144 -19.49 -17.76 5.42
CA ALA A 144 -18.13 -17.26 5.16
C ALA A 144 -17.49 -17.95 3.94
N ASP A 145 -17.78 -19.23 3.68
CA ASP A 145 -17.29 -19.94 2.49
C ASP A 145 -17.81 -19.29 1.19
N CYS A 146 -19.07 -18.83 1.18
CA CYS A 146 -19.62 -18.09 0.04
C CYS A 146 -18.87 -16.77 -0.20
N VAL A 147 -18.49 -16.06 0.88
CA VAL A 147 -17.67 -14.85 0.79
C VAL A 147 -16.28 -15.17 0.24
N TYR A 148 -15.66 -16.25 0.72
CA TYR A 148 -14.35 -16.72 0.27
C TYR A 148 -14.34 -17.03 -1.23
N VAL A 149 -15.31 -17.82 -1.71
CA VAL A 149 -15.43 -18.16 -3.14
C VAL A 149 -15.68 -16.92 -3.98
N THR A 150 -16.57 -16.03 -3.53
CA THR A 150 -16.87 -14.77 -4.23
C THR A 150 -15.64 -13.86 -4.29
N THR A 151 -14.80 -13.86 -3.25
CA THR A 151 -13.54 -13.08 -3.23
C THR A 151 -12.56 -13.58 -4.30
N PHE A 152 -12.39 -14.90 -4.43
CA PHE A 152 -11.56 -15.47 -5.50
C PHE A 152 -12.12 -15.16 -6.89
N SER A 153 -13.44 -15.30 -7.09
CA SER A 153 -14.10 -14.93 -8.34
C SER A 153 -13.86 -13.47 -8.72
N VAL A 154 -13.92 -12.55 -7.74
CA VAL A 154 -13.64 -11.13 -7.97
C VAL A 154 -12.17 -10.85 -8.26
N ILE A 155 -11.23 -11.51 -7.57
CA ILE A 155 -9.79 -11.38 -7.87
C ILE A 155 -9.47 -11.88 -9.29
N MET A 156 -10.08 -13.00 -9.70
CA MET A 156 -9.96 -13.53 -11.06
C MET A 156 -10.54 -12.57 -12.09
N LEU A 157 -11.74 -12.04 -11.84
CA LEU A 157 -12.39 -11.05 -12.70
C LEU A 157 -11.52 -9.80 -12.86
N ASN A 158 -10.98 -9.29 -11.75
CA ASN A 158 -10.11 -8.11 -11.77
C ASN A 158 -8.87 -8.34 -12.63
N THR A 159 -8.23 -9.50 -12.47
CA THR A 159 -7.06 -9.88 -13.28
C THR A 159 -7.43 -10.01 -14.76
N ASP A 160 -8.59 -10.60 -15.06
CA ASP A 160 -9.09 -10.77 -16.42
C ASP A 160 -9.37 -9.41 -17.11
N MET A 161 -10.07 -8.51 -16.42
CA MET A 161 -10.49 -7.21 -16.94
C MET A 161 -9.35 -6.22 -17.13
N HIS A 162 -8.40 -6.18 -16.20
CA HIS A 162 -7.39 -5.12 -16.14
C HIS A 162 -6.00 -5.56 -16.56
N SER A 163 -5.79 -6.85 -16.81
CA SER A 163 -4.51 -7.32 -17.36
C SER A 163 -4.34 -6.88 -18.82
N PRO A 164 -3.23 -6.21 -19.17
CA PRO A 164 -2.93 -5.85 -20.56
C PRO A 164 -2.59 -7.06 -21.44
N VAL A 165 -2.38 -8.24 -20.84
CA VAL A 165 -2.05 -9.48 -21.55
C VAL A 165 -3.30 -10.11 -22.18
N ILE A 166 -4.48 -9.89 -21.60
CA ILE A 166 -5.73 -10.48 -22.08
C ILE A 166 -6.37 -9.52 -23.08
N LEU A 167 -6.62 -10.02 -24.28
CA LEU A 167 -7.23 -9.23 -25.35
C LEU A 167 -8.68 -8.91 -25.00
N GLU A 168 -9.15 -7.72 -25.37
CA GLU A 168 -10.50 -7.23 -25.05
C GLU A 168 -11.62 -8.22 -25.46
N LYS A 169 -11.45 -8.89 -26.61
CA LYS A 169 -12.40 -9.89 -27.12
C LYS A 169 -12.47 -11.18 -26.28
N ASP A 170 -11.42 -11.46 -25.51
CA ASP A 170 -11.26 -12.69 -24.72
C ASP A 170 -11.60 -12.46 -23.24
N LYS A 171 -11.86 -11.20 -22.84
CA LYS A 171 -12.29 -10.85 -21.50
C LYS A 171 -13.66 -11.42 -21.17
N MET A 172 -13.83 -11.78 -19.91
CA MET A 172 -15.06 -12.31 -19.36
C MET A 172 -16.18 -11.28 -19.48
N THR A 173 -17.26 -11.66 -20.15
CA THR A 173 -18.47 -10.84 -20.24
C THR A 173 -19.27 -10.90 -18.93
N LYS A 174 -20.18 -9.95 -18.71
CA LYS A 174 -21.06 -9.94 -17.54
C LYS A 174 -21.86 -11.24 -17.40
N GLU A 175 -22.46 -11.73 -18.50
CA GLU A 175 -23.15 -13.02 -18.51
C GLU A 175 -22.20 -14.19 -18.23
N GLY A 176 -20.96 -14.12 -18.72
CA GLY A 176 -19.92 -15.09 -18.42
C GLY A 176 -19.61 -15.13 -16.92
N PHE A 177 -19.47 -13.98 -16.28
CA PHE A 177 -19.25 -13.88 -14.83
C PHE A 177 -20.43 -14.43 -14.02
N ILE A 178 -21.67 -14.12 -14.41
CA ILE A 178 -22.88 -14.65 -13.77
C ILE A 178 -22.90 -16.18 -13.86
N LYS A 179 -22.66 -16.72 -15.07
CA LYS A 179 -22.62 -18.17 -15.30
C LYS A 179 -21.51 -18.85 -14.49
N ASN A 180 -20.32 -18.25 -14.42
CA ASN A 180 -19.17 -18.81 -13.70
C ASN A 180 -19.39 -18.85 -12.18
N ASN A 181 -20.32 -18.06 -11.65
CA ASN A 181 -20.67 -18.05 -10.22
C ASN A 181 -21.96 -18.82 -9.90
N SER A 182 -22.58 -19.50 -10.87
CA SER A 182 -23.76 -20.33 -10.61
C SER A 182 -23.42 -21.51 -9.69
N GLY A 183 -24.31 -21.80 -8.73
CA GLY A 183 -24.16 -22.88 -7.74
C GLY A 183 -23.08 -22.66 -6.68
N THR A 184 -22.43 -21.48 -6.65
CA THR A 184 -21.31 -21.22 -5.73
C THR A 184 -21.72 -20.90 -4.30
N TRP A 185 -23.00 -20.65 -4.04
CA TRP A 185 -23.51 -20.34 -2.72
C TRP A 185 -24.24 -21.55 -2.12
N ASN A 186 -23.50 -22.50 -1.54
CA ASN A 186 -24.03 -23.73 -0.96
C ASN A 186 -25.00 -24.46 -1.91
N ASP A 187 -24.56 -24.73 -3.14
CA ASP A 187 -25.34 -25.34 -4.23
C ASP A 187 -26.52 -24.48 -4.74
N THR A 188 -26.54 -23.19 -4.39
CA THR A 188 -27.49 -22.19 -4.92
C THR A 188 -26.75 -21.06 -5.66
N ASP A 189 -27.51 -20.30 -6.45
CA ASP A 189 -26.97 -19.16 -7.20
C ASP A 189 -26.90 -17.90 -6.33
N PRO A 190 -25.79 -17.14 -6.37
CA PRO A 190 -25.78 -15.77 -5.87
C PRO A 190 -26.85 -14.93 -6.60
N PRO A 191 -27.47 -13.94 -5.94
CA PRO A 191 -28.45 -13.08 -6.58
C PRO A 191 -27.88 -12.44 -7.85
N ARG A 192 -28.58 -12.59 -8.99
CA ARG A 192 -28.12 -12.06 -10.27
C ARG A 192 -27.74 -10.58 -10.20
N LYS A 193 -28.61 -9.76 -9.59
CA LYS A 193 -28.38 -8.32 -9.43
C LYS A 193 -27.09 -8.02 -8.65
N PHE A 194 -26.77 -8.82 -7.63
CA PHE A 194 -25.53 -8.68 -6.87
C PHE A 194 -24.30 -8.95 -7.74
N LEU A 195 -24.33 -10.01 -8.56
CA LEU A 195 -23.24 -10.32 -9.50
C LEU A 195 -23.08 -9.26 -10.61
N GLU A 196 -24.18 -8.71 -11.10
CA GLU A 196 -24.19 -7.62 -12.07
C GLU A 196 -23.55 -6.35 -11.48
N GLU A 197 -23.96 -5.95 -10.27
CA GLU A 197 -23.37 -4.80 -9.55
C GLU A 197 -21.88 -4.99 -9.25
N LEU A 198 -21.47 -6.21 -8.86
CA LEU A 198 -20.04 -6.52 -8.67
C LEU A 198 -19.27 -6.41 -9.97
N TYR A 199 -19.75 -7.02 -11.06
CA TYR A 199 -19.08 -6.96 -12.36
C TYR A 199 -18.87 -5.52 -12.81
N ASP A 200 -19.92 -4.70 -12.72
CA ASP A 200 -19.87 -3.29 -13.10
C ASP A 200 -18.84 -2.53 -12.25
N SER A 201 -18.88 -2.68 -10.92
CA SER A 201 -17.91 -2.06 -10.01
C SER A 201 -16.46 -2.42 -10.33
N ILE A 202 -16.17 -3.71 -10.57
CA ILE A 202 -14.81 -4.14 -10.91
C ILE A 202 -14.40 -3.61 -12.30
N SER A 203 -15.31 -3.58 -13.26
CA SER A 203 -15.01 -3.07 -14.61
C SER A 203 -14.70 -1.58 -14.63
N GLU A 204 -15.42 -0.78 -13.84
CA GLU A 204 -15.27 0.67 -13.77
C GLU A 204 -14.05 1.08 -12.94
N CYS A 205 -13.76 0.32 -11.87
CA CYS A 205 -12.69 0.62 -10.95
C CYS A 205 -11.85 -0.64 -10.69
N GLU A 206 -10.59 -0.63 -11.11
CA GLU A 206 -9.65 -1.70 -10.82
C GLU A 206 -9.42 -1.86 -9.30
N ILE A 207 -9.46 -3.09 -8.78
CA ILE A 207 -8.85 -3.40 -7.49
C ILE A 207 -7.34 -3.41 -7.71
N VAL A 208 -6.67 -2.43 -7.12
CA VAL A 208 -5.22 -2.26 -7.25
C VAL A 208 -4.51 -3.37 -6.46
N LEU A 209 -4.33 -4.53 -7.08
CA LEU A 209 -3.66 -5.71 -6.50
C LEU A 209 -2.12 -5.64 -6.55
N LYS A 210 -1.57 -4.41 -6.65
CA LYS A 210 -0.18 -4.11 -7.04
C LYS A 210 0.83 -5.19 -6.63
N LYS A 211 1.35 -5.88 -7.65
CA LYS A 211 2.64 -6.57 -7.58
C LYS A 211 3.73 -5.51 -7.68
N GLY A 212 4.70 -5.57 -6.76
CA GLY A 212 6.03 -4.96 -6.79
C GLY A 212 6.29 -3.69 -7.63
N GLU A 213 6.89 -2.69 -7.00
CA GLU A 213 7.63 -1.61 -7.67
C GLU A 213 6.90 -0.81 -8.76
N ASP A 214 5.56 -0.74 -8.75
CA ASP A 214 4.86 0.24 -9.58
C ASP A 214 4.59 1.53 -8.78
N PRO A 215 5.23 2.64 -9.18
CA PRO A 215 5.22 3.87 -8.40
C PRO A 215 3.80 4.43 -8.30
N GLU A 216 3.50 5.08 -7.19
CA GLU A 216 2.25 5.80 -6.96
C GLU A 216 2.01 6.87 -8.03
N LYS A 217 3.10 7.54 -8.45
CA LYS A 217 3.11 8.50 -9.55
C LYS A 217 4.37 8.32 -10.37
N ARG A 218 4.27 8.46 -11.70
CA ARG A 218 5.42 8.47 -12.60
C ARG A 218 5.23 9.42 -13.76
N GLY A 219 6.34 9.94 -14.29
CA GLY A 219 6.29 10.82 -15.44
C GLY A 219 7.60 11.52 -15.74
N TRP A 220 7.70 12.04 -16.96
CA TRP A 220 8.77 12.94 -17.37
C TRP A 220 8.53 14.32 -16.76
N ASN A 221 9.41 14.74 -15.86
CA ASN A 221 9.39 16.09 -15.31
C ASN A 221 10.68 16.84 -15.64
N LYS A 222 10.59 18.18 -15.65
CA LYS A 222 11.78 19.02 -15.70
C LYS A 222 12.45 18.99 -14.33
N SER A 223 13.74 18.75 -14.29
CA SER A 223 14.55 18.83 -13.07
C SER A 223 15.71 19.78 -13.28
N VAL A 224 16.14 20.42 -12.20
CA VAL A 224 17.31 21.30 -12.20
C VAL A 224 18.36 20.68 -11.29
N VAL A 225 19.54 20.40 -11.85
CA VAL A 225 20.70 19.97 -11.07
C VAL A 225 21.57 21.20 -10.83
N ALA A 226 21.72 21.60 -9.57
CA ALA A 226 22.60 22.68 -9.16
C ALA A 226 24.02 22.14 -8.95
N LEU A 227 24.97 22.63 -9.75
CA LEU A 227 26.40 22.39 -9.59
C LEU A 227 27.05 23.64 -8.98
N PRO A 228 28.26 23.56 -8.40
CA PRO A 228 28.87 24.68 -7.65
C PRO A 228 28.96 26.02 -8.40
N HIS A 229 29.00 25.99 -9.74
CA HIS A 229 29.20 27.19 -10.57
C HIS A 229 28.10 27.43 -11.62
N TYR A 230 27.14 26.52 -11.79
CA TYR A 230 26.07 26.66 -12.77
C TYR A 230 24.91 25.68 -12.50
N LYS A 231 23.74 25.96 -13.08
CA LYS A 231 22.58 25.07 -13.02
C LYS A 231 22.36 24.41 -14.38
N VAL A 232 22.01 23.13 -14.38
CA VAL A 232 21.66 22.37 -15.59
C VAL A 232 20.20 21.95 -15.51
N GLN A 233 19.43 22.25 -16.54
CA GLN A 233 18.07 21.73 -16.68
C GLN A 233 18.10 20.41 -17.46
N THR A 234 17.42 19.40 -16.93
CA THR A 234 17.28 18.09 -17.56
C THR A 234 15.81 17.67 -17.58
N ARG A 235 15.47 16.76 -18.49
CA ARG A 235 14.20 16.05 -18.47
C ARG A 235 14.45 14.67 -17.88
N THR A 236 13.78 14.35 -16.79
CA THR A 236 14.11 13.18 -15.99
C THR A 236 12.83 12.39 -15.69
N TRP A 237 12.92 11.07 -15.79
CA TRP A 237 11.81 10.17 -15.50
C TRP A 237 11.78 9.92 -14.00
N PHE A 238 10.75 10.41 -13.32
CA PHE A 238 10.57 10.25 -11.89
C PHE A 238 9.50 9.20 -11.58
N CYS A 239 9.71 8.48 -10.49
CA CYS A 239 8.79 7.50 -9.93
C CYS A 239 8.71 7.73 -8.42
N LEU A 240 7.50 7.92 -7.89
CA LEU A 240 7.23 8.05 -6.46
C LEU A 240 6.86 6.70 -5.86
N TYR A 241 7.59 6.26 -4.85
CA TYR A 241 7.38 5.00 -4.14
C TYR A 241 7.22 5.28 -2.65
N GLY A 242 5.98 5.34 -2.14
CA GLY A 242 5.74 5.75 -0.77
C GLY A 242 6.40 7.11 -0.49
N ASN A 243 7.31 7.14 0.46
CA ASN A 243 8.04 8.34 0.85
C ASN A 243 9.38 8.53 0.12
N GLU A 244 9.61 7.84 -1.00
CA GLU A 244 10.87 7.92 -1.77
C GLU A 244 10.60 8.34 -3.21
N LEU A 245 11.28 9.39 -3.67
CA LEU A 245 11.28 9.80 -5.07
C LEU A 245 12.53 9.24 -5.76
N ARG A 246 12.34 8.36 -6.75
CA ARG A 246 13.40 7.77 -7.57
C ARG A 246 13.40 8.40 -8.96
N TRP A 247 14.56 8.45 -9.60
CA TRP A 247 14.64 8.80 -11.01
C TRP A 247 15.56 7.90 -11.82
N TYR A 248 15.23 7.80 -13.10
CA TYR A 248 15.80 6.81 -14.01
C TYR A 248 16.29 7.46 -15.31
N ARG A 249 17.22 6.78 -15.98
CA ARG A 249 17.74 7.21 -17.29
C ARG A 249 16.76 6.89 -18.43
N SER A 250 15.96 5.85 -18.29
CA SER A 250 15.02 5.37 -19.30
C SER A 250 13.70 4.89 -18.69
N LEU A 251 12.70 4.73 -19.57
CA LEU A 251 11.36 4.23 -19.22
C LEU A 251 11.38 2.78 -18.72
N GLU A 252 12.39 2.01 -19.11
CA GLU A 252 12.58 0.60 -18.73
C GLU A 252 13.01 0.43 -17.27
N GLN A 253 13.32 1.53 -16.55
CA GLN A 253 13.73 1.55 -15.14
C GLN A 253 14.92 0.63 -14.81
N SER A 254 15.70 0.23 -15.82
CA SER A 254 16.77 -0.77 -15.72
C SER A 254 17.98 -0.31 -14.90
N SER A 255 18.12 1.00 -14.66
CA SER A 255 19.16 1.57 -13.80
C SER A 255 18.67 2.85 -13.12
N ILE A 256 18.67 2.85 -11.79
CA ILE A 256 18.34 4.01 -10.97
C ILE A 256 19.48 5.04 -11.05
N MET A 257 19.14 6.26 -11.47
CA MET A 257 20.09 7.38 -11.55
C MET A 257 20.27 8.06 -10.18
N GLY A 258 19.23 8.02 -9.36
CA GLY A 258 19.29 8.45 -7.97
C GLY A 258 17.93 8.34 -7.27
N ARG A 259 17.95 8.60 -5.97
CA ARG A 259 16.78 8.54 -5.09
C ARG A 259 16.90 9.57 -3.99
N ILE A 260 15.77 10.09 -3.53
CA ILE A 260 15.67 10.98 -2.39
C ILE A 260 14.51 10.55 -1.50
N SER A 261 14.76 10.40 -0.19
CA SER A 261 13.69 10.27 0.79
C SER A 261 13.02 11.63 0.99
N LEU A 262 11.69 11.65 0.99
CA LEU A 262 10.87 12.86 1.16
C LEU A 262 10.63 13.21 2.63
N ASP A 263 11.21 12.43 3.55
CA ASP A 263 11.18 12.54 5.01
C ASP A 263 11.43 13.93 5.61
N TYR A 264 12.10 14.83 4.88
CA TYR A 264 12.42 16.21 5.29
C TYR A 264 12.32 17.20 4.12
N VAL A 265 11.62 16.79 3.06
CA VAL A 265 11.45 17.62 1.87
C VAL A 265 10.16 18.40 2.02
N THR A 266 10.26 19.72 2.03
CA THR A 266 9.09 20.59 1.90
C THR A 266 8.95 21.04 0.45
N ILE A 267 7.73 21.00 -0.07
CA ILE A 267 7.43 21.50 -1.41
C ILE A 267 7.17 23.00 -1.28
N ARG A 268 7.90 23.80 -2.06
CA ARG A 268 7.66 25.23 -2.22
C ARG A 268 7.41 25.50 -3.70
N GLU A 269 6.33 26.22 -4.00
CA GLU A 269 6.10 26.75 -5.34
C GLU A 269 7.04 27.93 -5.54
N ASP A 270 8.05 27.74 -6.37
CA ASP A 270 8.95 28.82 -6.73
C ASP A 270 8.45 29.44 -8.05
N VAL A 271 7.87 30.64 -7.95
CA VAL A 271 7.26 31.35 -9.09
C VAL A 271 8.34 31.93 -10.02
N ASN A 272 9.62 31.90 -9.61
CA ASN A 272 10.75 32.52 -10.32
C ASN A 272 11.83 31.50 -10.75
N ILE A 273 11.44 30.32 -11.27
CA ILE A 273 12.40 29.43 -11.95
C ILE A 273 12.56 29.85 -13.43
N PHE A 274 12.97 31.10 -13.66
CA PHE A 274 13.52 31.59 -14.93
C PHE A 274 14.53 32.70 -14.66
#